data_AF-A0AAW9WAD1-F1
#
_entry.id   AF-A0AAW9WAD1-F1
#
_cell.length_a   1.000
_cell.length_b   1.000
_cell.length_c   1.000
_cell.angle_alpha   90.00
_cell.angle_beta   90.00
_cell.angle_gamma   90.00
#
_symmetry.space_group_name_H-M   'P 1'
#
loop_
_entity.id
_entity.type
_entity.pdbx_description
1 polymer ?
#
loop_
_entity_poly.entity_id
_entity_poly.type
_entity_poly.pdbx_seq_one_letter_code
_entity_poly.pdbx_strand_id
1 'polypeptide(L)'
;MTGVARMMADFFGDDNICRLGGDEFLILIPDKTEEEAENMLEEACQKMKETFKEQNVPIRLSVSYGVVEVGKLPFAAVSDILEPTDRKMYTKKKETHKMKR
;
A
#
# COMPACT_ATOMS: atom_id res chain seq x y z
N MET A 1 -8.96 -16.46 10.97
CA MET A 1 -9.43 -15.06 10.97
C MET A 1 -8.36 -14.25 10.24
N THR A 2 -8.51 -14.03 8.94
CA THR A 2 -7.44 -13.48 8.10
C THR A 2 -7.53 -11.95 8.11
N GLY A 3 -6.61 -11.28 8.79
CA GLY A 3 -6.56 -9.82 8.83
C GLY A 3 -5.83 -9.22 7.63
N VAL A 4 -5.97 -7.91 7.41
CA VAL A 4 -5.29 -7.16 6.33
C VAL A 4 -3.78 -7.40 6.34
N ALA A 5 -3.15 -7.39 7.52
CA ALA A 5 -1.72 -7.64 7.66
C ALA A 5 -1.29 -9.01 7.10
N ARG A 6 -2.09 -10.05 7.33
CA ARG A 6 -1.77 -11.40 6.85
C ARG A 6 -1.89 -11.49 5.34
N MET A 7 -2.93 -10.90 4.76
CA MET A 7 -3.08 -10.89 3.31
C MET A 7 -1.95 -10.12 2.64
N MET A 8 -1.59 -8.95 3.17
CA MET A 8 -0.46 -8.18 2.63
C MET A 8 0.86 -8.95 2.71
N ALA A 9 1.11 -9.65 3.82
CA ALA A 9 2.26 -10.55 3.94
C ALA A 9 2.24 -11.69 2.92
N ASP A 10 1.08 -12.31 2.68
CA ASP A 10 0.94 -13.37 1.67
C ASP A 10 1.17 -12.84 0.24
N PHE A 11 0.93 -11.54 -0.03
CA PHE A 11 1.17 -10.90 -1.33
C PHE A 11 2.62 -10.48 -1.56
N PHE A 12 3.21 -9.79 -0.58
CA PHE A 12 4.49 -9.12 -0.75
C PHE A 12 5.66 -9.87 -0.09
N GLY A 13 5.36 -10.87 0.75
CA GLY A 13 6.32 -11.57 1.59
C GLY A 13 6.44 -10.92 2.98
N ASP A 14 6.51 -11.74 4.02
CA ASP A 14 6.63 -11.28 5.42
C ASP A 14 7.86 -10.39 5.65
N ASP A 15 8.97 -10.65 4.95
CA ASP A 15 10.23 -9.89 5.10
C ASP A 15 10.17 -8.48 4.45
N ASN A 16 9.20 -8.25 3.58
CA ASN A 16 9.08 -7.03 2.79
C ASN A 16 8.06 -6.04 3.36
N ILE A 17 7.32 -6.42 4.40
CA ILE A 17 6.27 -5.60 4.98
C ILE A 17 6.59 -5.19 6.43
N CYS A 18 6.36 -3.92 6.73
CA CYS A 18 6.46 -3.38 8.07
C CYS A 18 5.16 -2.67 8.44
N ARG A 19 4.66 -2.89 9.67
CA ARG A 19 3.51 -2.15 10.20
C ARG A 19 4.03 -0.96 11.01
N LEU A 20 3.71 0.24 10.57
CA LEU A 20 4.15 1.48 11.23
C LEU A 20 3.29 1.80 12.47
N GLY A 21 1.99 1.50 12.40
CA GLY A 21 1.04 1.73 13.48
C GLY A 21 -0.40 1.66 12.95
N GLY A 22 -1.37 1.32 13.80
CA GLY A 22 -2.78 1.30 13.38
C GLY A 22 -3.02 0.45 12.12
N ASP A 23 -3.55 1.05 11.07
CA ASP A 23 -3.78 0.49 9.74
C ASP A 23 -2.73 0.91 8.69
N GLU A 24 -1.60 1.49 9.12
CA GLU A 24 -0.51 1.96 8.25
C GLU A 24 0.56 0.89 8.06
N PHE A 25 0.91 0.65 6.79
CA PHE A 25 1.87 -0.34 6.36
C PHE A 25 2.88 0.29 5.39
N LEU A 26 4.15 -0.11 5.54
CA LEU A 26 5.23 0.18 4.62
C LEU A 26 5.65 -1.12 3.92
N ILE A 27 5.85 -1.07 2.61
CA ILE A 27 6.25 -2.22 1.81
C ILE A 27 7.52 -1.87 1.04
N LEU A 28 8.53 -2.72 1.13
CA LEU A 28 9.78 -2.62 0.37
C LEU A 28 9.76 -3.67 -0.74
N ILE A 29 9.81 -3.23 -1.99
CA ILE A 29 9.76 -4.12 -3.15
C ILE A 29 11.09 -4.00 -3.91
N PRO A 30 12.00 -4.98 -3.77
CA PRO A 30 13.30 -4.92 -4.44
C PRO A 30 13.16 -5.08 -5.96
N ASP A 31 14.07 -4.47 -6.71
CA ASP A 31 14.21 -4.63 -8.16
C ASP A 31 12.94 -4.36 -8.98
N LYS A 32 12.10 -3.44 -8.49
CA LYS A 32 10.86 -3.02 -9.15
C LYS A 32 10.83 -1.52 -9.40
N THR A 33 10.30 -1.17 -10.56
CA THR A 33 9.97 0.22 -10.90
C THR A 33 8.73 0.69 -10.14
N GLU A 34 8.53 2.01 -10.07
CA GLU A 34 7.31 2.58 -9.47
C GLU A 34 6.03 2.01 -10.10
N GLU A 35 5.99 1.87 -11.44
CA GLU A 35 4.85 1.35 -12.18
C GLU A 35 4.55 -0.13 -11.87
N GLU A 36 5.59 -0.98 -11.79
CA GLU A 36 5.40 -2.38 -11.41
C GLU A 36 4.89 -2.52 -9.98
N ALA A 37 5.43 -1.72 -9.05
CA ALA A 37 5.00 -1.70 -7.67
C ALA A 37 3.55 -1.20 -7.52
N GLU A 38 3.13 -0.19 -8.30
CA GLU A 38 1.75 0.27 -8.34
C GLU A 38 0.80 -0.83 -8.83
N ASN A 39 1.15 -1.53 -9.92
CA ASN A 39 0.34 -2.64 -10.44
C ASN A 39 0.17 -3.76 -9.41
N MET A 40 1.25 -4.13 -8.71
CA MET A 40 1.19 -5.14 -7.64
C MET A 40 0.29 -4.71 -6.48
N LEU A 41 0.35 -3.42 -6.09
CA LEU A 41 -0.51 -2.85 -5.04
C LEU A 41 -1.98 -2.85 -5.45
N GLU A 42 -2.29 -2.51 -6.69
CA GLU A 42 -3.66 -2.55 -7.21
C GLU A 42 -4.22 -3.97 -7.21
N GLU A 43 -3.44 -4.95 -7.66
CA GLU A 43 -3.83 -6.35 -7.66
C GLU A 43 -4.08 -6.88 -6.23
N ALA A 44 -3.18 -6.58 -5.29
CA ALA A 44 -3.34 -6.94 -3.88
C ALA A 44 -4.60 -6.30 -3.27
N CYS A 45 -4.84 -5.02 -3.55
CA CYS A 45 -6.03 -4.29 -3.13
C CYS A 45 -7.32 -4.92 -3.67
N GLN A 46 -7.33 -5.34 -4.93
CA GLN A 46 -8.48 -5.96 -5.56
C GLN A 46 -8.78 -7.33 -4.97
N LYS A 47 -7.76 -8.19 -4.84
CA LYS A 47 -7.92 -9.54 -4.27
C LYS A 47 -8.34 -9.51 -2.80
N MET A 48 -7.84 -8.56 -2.01
CA MET A 48 -8.32 -8.38 -0.62
C MET A 48 -9.80 -8.00 -0.58
N LYS A 49 -10.26 -7.08 -1.44
CA LYS A 49 -11.68 -6.71 -1.51
C LYS A 49 -12.57 -7.90 -1.86
N GLU A 50 -12.14 -8.71 -2.82
CA GLU A 50 -12.84 -9.94 -3.22
C GLU A 50 -12.89 -10.94 -2.07
N THR A 51 -11.77 -11.19 -1.41
CA THR A 51 -11.68 -12.11 -0.26
C THR A 51 -12.60 -11.68 0.89
N PHE A 52 -12.63 -10.39 1.24
CA PHE A 52 -13.54 -9.89 2.27
C PHE A 52 -15.01 -10.04 1.90
N LYS A 53 -15.33 -9.84 0.61
CA LYS A 53 -16.68 -10.02 0.07
C LYS A 53 -17.11 -11.49 0.14
N GLU A 54 -16.24 -12.42 -0.24
CA GLU A 54 -16.49 -13.87 -0.17
C GLU A 54 -16.69 -14.36 1.26
N GLN A 55 -15.95 -13.80 2.22
CA GLN A 55 -16.07 -14.14 3.64
C GLN A 55 -17.30 -13.48 4.32
N ASN A 56 -18.16 -12.78 3.57
CA ASN A 56 -19.29 -12.01 4.11
C ASN A 56 -18.90 -11.04 5.24
N VAL A 57 -17.68 -10.51 5.18
CA VAL A 57 -17.21 -9.52 6.15
C VAL A 57 -17.75 -8.15 5.72
N PRO A 58 -18.61 -7.49 6.51
CA PRO A 58 -19.26 -6.24 6.12
C PRO A 58 -18.33 -5.03 6.25
N ILE A 59 -17.14 -5.09 5.66
CA ILE A 59 -16.13 -4.03 5.68
C ILE A 59 -16.02 -3.42 4.29
N ARG A 60 -16.12 -2.08 4.22
CA ARG A 60 -15.73 -1.32 3.02
C ARG A 60 -14.23 -1.04 3.08
N LEU A 61 -13.42 -1.92 2.50
CA LEU A 61 -11.98 -1.71 2.41
C LEU A 61 -11.65 -0.57 1.43
N SER A 62 -10.99 0.47 1.93
CA SER A 62 -10.52 1.61 1.15
C SER A 62 -9.04 1.82 1.47
N VAL A 63 -8.16 1.35 0.60
CA VAL A 63 -6.72 1.50 0.77
C VAL A 63 -6.27 2.78 0.06
N SER A 64 -5.51 3.62 0.74
CA SER A 64 -4.76 4.72 0.14
C SER A 64 -3.29 4.37 0.23
N TYR A 65 -2.53 4.58 -0.85
CA TYR A 65 -1.12 4.26 -0.90
C TYR A 65 -0.36 5.31 -1.72
N GLY A 66 0.94 5.41 -1.48
CA GLY A 66 1.89 6.13 -2.31
C GLY A 66 3.07 5.22 -2.62
N VAL A 67 3.63 5.35 -3.81
CA VAL A 67 4.76 4.53 -4.27
C VAL A 67 5.89 5.46 -4.69
N VAL A 68 7.12 5.13 -4.31
CA VAL A 68 8.32 5.84 -4.77
C VAL A 68 9.39 4.82 -5.13
N GLU A 69 10.04 5.02 -6.27
CA GLU A 69 11.18 4.20 -6.67
C GLU A 69 12.46 4.72 -6.00
N VAL A 70 13.16 3.84 -5.30
CA VAL A 70 14.39 4.13 -4.57
C VAL A 70 15.57 3.57 -5.38
N GLY A 71 16.48 4.43 -5.85
CA GLY A 71 17.71 4.02 -6.55
C GLY A 71 18.14 4.97 -7.68
N LYS A 72 17.24 5.83 -8.16
CA LYS A 72 17.54 6.82 -9.22
C LYS A 72 18.21 8.11 -8.70
N LEU A 73 18.21 8.35 -7.39
CA LEU A 73 18.78 9.53 -6.74
C LEU A 73 19.49 9.14 -5.44
N PRO A 74 20.54 9.88 -5.03
CA PRO A 74 21.11 9.69 -3.70
C PRO A 74 20.12 10.17 -2.64
N PHE A 75 19.65 9.26 -1.80
CA PHE A 75 18.88 9.61 -0.60
C PHE A 75 19.85 9.80 0.56
N ALA A 76 19.76 10.93 1.26
CA ALA A 76 20.60 11.24 2.41
C ALA A 76 19.97 10.73 3.72
N ALA A 77 18.64 10.63 3.75
CA ALA A 77 17.89 10.17 4.90
C ALA A 77 16.61 9.41 4.49
N VAL A 78 16.08 8.62 5.43
CA VAL A 78 14.80 7.89 5.26
C VAL A 78 13.63 8.85 5.01
N SER A 79 13.69 10.08 5.54
CA SER A 79 12.71 11.14 5.28
C SER A 79 12.58 11.48 3.79
N ASP A 80 13.67 11.34 3.03
CA ASP A 80 13.68 11.64 1.59
C ASP A 80 12.84 10.63 0.79
N ILE A 81 12.49 9.49 1.41
CA ILE A 81 11.63 8.43 0.86
C ILE A 81 10.22 8.55 1.47
N LEU A 82 10.11 8.69 2.79
CA LEU A 82 8.82 8.70 3.48
C LEU A 82 7.98 9.92 3.12
N GLU A 83 8.55 11.13 3.11
CA GLU A 83 7.78 12.33 2.79
C GLU A 83 7.13 12.32 1.39
N PRO A 84 7.84 12.00 0.28
CA PRO A 84 7.18 11.92 -1.01
C PRO A 84 6.16 10.77 -1.08
N THR A 85 6.42 9.65 -0.41
CA THR A 85 5.47 8.53 -0.30
C THR A 85 4.17 8.98 0.37
N ASP A 86 4.26 9.65 1.51
CA ASP A 86 3.12 10.18 2.24
C ASP A 86 2.36 11.25 1.46
N ARG A 87 3.09 12.14 0.76
CA ARG A 87 2.45 13.15 -0.12
C ARG A 87 1.64 12.49 -1.23
N LYS A 88 2.17 11.44 -1.87
CA LYS A 88 1.44 10.67 -2.90
C LYS A 88 0.22 9.96 -2.30
N MET A 89 0.38 9.31 -1.15
CA MET A 89 -0.72 8.68 -0.42
C MET A 89 -1.84 9.69 -0.09
N TYR A 90 -1.48 10.86 0.44
CA TYR A 90 -2.42 11.89 0.81
C TYR A 90 -3.17 12.47 -0.40
N THR A 91 -2.51 12.54 -1.55
CA THR A 91 -3.11 12.94 -2.83
C THR A 91 -4.17 11.92 -3.26
N LYS A 92 -3.84 10.61 -3.28
CA LYS A 92 -4.81 9.54 -3.56
C LYS A 92 -5.97 9.52 -2.56
N LYS A 93 -5.70 9.76 -1.28
CA LYS A 93 -6.74 9.85 -0.24
C LYS A 93 -7.73 10.96 -0.55
N LYS A 94 -7.24 12.15 -0.95
CA LYS A 94 -8.09 13.28 -1.33
C LYS A 94 -8.95 12.99 -2.58
N GLU A 95 -8.40 12.34 -3.58
CA GLU A 95 -9.14 11.95 -4.79
C GLU A 95 -10.25 10.95 -4.46
N THR A 96 -9.92 9.92 -3.67
CA THR A 96 -10.87 8.88 -3.24
C THR A 96 -11.99 9.44 -2.36
N HIS A 97 -11.71 10.48 -1.56
CA HIS A 97 -12.72 11.17 -0.76
C HIS A 97 -13.56 12.18 -1.55
N LYS A 98 -13.02 12.83 -2.59
CA LYS A 98 -13.79 13.74 -3.47
C LYS A 98 -14.83 13.00 -4.31
N MET A 99 -14.58 11.77 -4.73
CA MET A 99 -15.54 10.94 -5.47
C MET A 99 -16.70 10.38 -4.61
N LYS A 100 -16.66 10.53 -3.28
CA LYS A 100 -17.70 10.06 -2.36
C LYS A 100 -18.67 11.16 -1.90
N ARG A 101 -18.61 12.36 -2.49
CA ARG A 101 -19.51 13.49 -2.19
C ARG A 101 -20.55 13.70 -3.27
#